data_AF-A0A8X8XMP2-F1
#
_entry.id   AF-A0A8X8XMP2-F1
#
_cell.length_a   1.000
_cell.length_b   1.000
_cell.length_c   1.000
_cell.angle_alpha   90.00
_cell.angle_beta   90.00
_cell.angle_gamma   90.00
#
_symmetry.space_group_name_H-M   'P 1'
#
loop_
_entity.id
_entity.type
_entity.pdbx_description
1 polymer ?
#
loop_
_entity_poly.entity_id
_entity_poly.type
_entity_poly.pdbx_seq_one_letter_code
_entity_poly.pdbx_strand_id
1 'polypeptide(L)'
;MSPDTLMLHAARASRVENQDAIDASIVNMLADPKEARVGIIEVHFLPFNPVQKRIAITYYDSNGDWHRSSKGAPEQIIELCDLGAALRWLVF
;
A
#
# COMPACT_ATOMS: atom_id res chain seq x y z
N MET A 1 -11.81 4.02 8.61
CA MET A 1 -11.45 3.46 7.29
C MET A 1 -12.23 2.16 7.12
N SER A 2 -12.90 1.93 6.00
CA SER A 2 -13.58 0.65 5.74
C SER A 2 -12.58 -0.40 5.23
N PRO A 3 -12.91 -1.71 5.30
CA PRO A 3 -12.11 -2.76 4.68
C PRO A 3 -11.87 -2.51 3.19
N ASP A 4 -12.87 -2.05 2.45
CA ASP A 4 -12.75 -1.76 1.02
C ASP A 4 -11.74 -0.64 0.75
N THR A 5 -11.76 0.44 1.55
CA THR A 5 -10.77 1.51 1.45
C THR A 5 -9.36 1.00 1.75
N LEU A 6 -9.20 0.12 2.74
CA LEU A 6 -7.91 -0.50 3.06
C LEU A 6 -7.39 -1.35 1.88
N MET A 7 -8.27 -2.15 1.28
CA MET A 7 -7.93 -2.98 0.11
C MET A 7 -7.55 -2.13 -1.09
N LEU A 8 -8.26 -1.02 -1.34
CA LEU A 8 -7.89 -0.07 -2.39
C LEU A 8 -6.50 0.53 -2.16
N HIS A 9 -6.15 0.92 -0.93
CA HIS A 9 -4.82 1.42 -0.61
C HIS A 9 -3.73 0.36 -0.78
N ALA A 10 -4.01 -0.89 -0.40
CA ALA A 10 -3.09 -2.00 -0.63
C ALA A 10 -2.89 -2.26 -2.13
N ALA A 11 -3.95 -2.23 -2.94
CA ALA A 11 -3.88 -2.40 -4.39
C ALA A 11 -3.17 -1.24 -5.09
N ARG A 12 -3.35 0.00 -4.63
CA ARG A 12 -2.55 1.16 -5.06
C ARG A 12 -1.05 0.91 -4.82
N ALA A 13 -0.69 0.34 -3.67
CA ALA A 13 0.68 -0.02 -3.32
C ALA A 13 1.17 -1.35 -3.94
N SER A 14 0.38 -2.02 -4.77
CA SER A 14 0.80 -3.18 -5.57
C SER A 14 1.21 -2.72 -6.98
N ARG A 15 2.08 -3.47 -7.67
CA ARG A 15 2.22 -3.31 -9.12
C ARG A 15 0.93 -3.74 -9.81
N VAL A 16 0.63 -3.13 -10.96
CA VAL A 16 -0.48 -3.51 -11.84
C VAL A 16 0.00 -4.23 -13.11
N GLU A 17 1.31 -4.24 -13.35
CA GLU A 17 1.98 -4.93 -14.44
C GLU A 17 3.15 -5.75 -13.87
N ASN A 18 3.50 -6.88 -14.51
CA ASN A 18 4.56 -7.78 -14.08
C ASN A 18 4.47 -8.13 -12.58
N GLN A 19 3.26 -8.48 -12.14
CA GLN A 19 2.92 -8.68 -10.73
C GLN A 19 3.57 -9.94 -10.18
N ASP A 20 4.04 -9.87 -8.93
CA ASP A 20 4.23 -11.08 -8.14
C ASP A 20 2.88 -11.65 -7.67
N ALA A 21 2.90 -12.84 -7.06
CA ALA A 21 1.68 -13.52 -6.62
C ALA A 21 0.89 -12.72 -5.56
N ILE A 22 1.57 -11.93 -4.72
CA ILE A 22 0.95 -11.13 -3.66
C ILE A 22 0.28 -9.89 -4.27
N ASP A 23 0.98 -9.19 -5.15
CA ASP A 23 0.46 -8.04 -5.91
C ASP A 23 -0.78 -8.42 -6.72
N ALA A 24 -0.70 -9.52 -7.47
CA ALA A 24 -1.81 -10.03 -8.27
C ALA A 24 -3.02 -10.38 -7.40
N SER A 25 -2.80 -11.05 -6.26
CA SER A 25 -3.87 -11.42 -5.33
C SER A 25 -4.59 -10.18 -4.78
N ILE A 26 -3.84 -9.15 -4.34
CA ILE A 26 -4.43 -7.93 -3.78
C ILE A 26 -5.19 -7.12 -4.83
N VAL A 27 -4.63 -6.96 -6.03
CA VAL A 27 -5.29 -6.20 -7.11
C VAL A 27 -6.58 -6.90 -7.56
N ASN A 28 -6.60 -8.23 -7.61
CA ASN A 28 -7.78 -9.01 -7.97
C ASN A 28 -8.85 -9.11 -6.86
N MET A 29 -8.60 -8.56 -5.67
CA MET A 29 -9.64 -8.40 -4.65
C MET A 29 -10.54 -7.18 -4.91
N LEU A 30 -10.14 -6.28 -5.81
CA LEU A 30 -11.00 -5.19 -6.28
C LEU A 30 -12.06 -5.72 -7.25
N ALA A 31 -13.18 -5.01 -7.35
CA ALA A 31 -14.21 -5.34 -8.34
C ALA A 31 -13.70 -5.14 -9.78
N ASP A 32 -12.98 -4.05 -10.02
CA ASP A 32 -12.19 -3.82 -11.25
C ASP A 32 -10.72 -3.53 -10.87
N PRO A 33 -9.75 -4.34 -11.33
CA PRO A 33 -8.32 -4.08 -11.15
C PRO A 33 -7.86 -2.66 -11.50
N LYS A 34 -8.54 -1.99 -12.45
CA LYS A 34 -8.22 -0.62 -12.87
C LYS A 34 -8.41 0.39 -11.74
N GLU A 35 -9.29 0.12 -10.78
CA GLU A 35 -9.53 0.99 -9.63
C GLU A 35 -8.24 1.25 -8.83
N ALA A 36 -7.26 0.34 -8.89
CA ALA A 36 -5.94 0.52 -8.28
C ALA A 36 -5.16 1.74 -8.80
N ARG A 37 -5.53 2.32 -9.95
CA ARG A 37 -4.90 3.53 -10.53
C ARG A 37 -5.89 4.61 -10.96
N VAL A 38 -7.20 4.37 -10.89
CA VAL A 38 -8.21 5.38 -11.23
C VAL A 38 -8.13 6.58 -10.27
N GLY A 39 -8.18 7.78 -10.84
CA GLY A 39 -8.28 9.04 -10.09
C GLY A 39 -7.02 9.44 -9.34
N ILE A 40 -5.88 8.79 -9.61
CA ILE A 40 -4.58 9.15 -9.02
C ILE A 40 -3.53 9.39 -10.10
N ILE A 41 -2.56 10.25 -9.80
CA ILE A 41 -1.37 10.46 -10.62
C ILE A 41 -0.19 9.92 -9.83
N GLU A 42 0.39 8.82 -10.29
CA GLU A 42 1.59 8.22 -9.68
C GLU A 42 2.79 9.16 -9.85
N VAL A 43 3.46 9.46 -8.73
CA VAL A 43 4.66 10.29 -8.67
C VAL A 43 5.91 9.42 -8.50
N HIS A 44 5.82 8.40 -7.64
CA HIS A 44 6.94 7.51 -7.36
C HIS A 44 6.45 6.17 -6.83
N PHE A 45 7.06 5.09 -7.32
CA PHE A 45 6.85 3.73 -6.82
C PHE A 45 8.15 3.18 -6.20
N LEU A 46 8.10 2.86 -4.92
CA LEU A 46 9.18 2.19 -4.19
C LEU A 46 8.97 0.67 -4.29
N PRO A 47 9.78 -0.06 -5.07
CA PRO A 47 9.63 -1.50 -5.24
C PRO A 47 10.06 -2.28 -3.99
N PHE A 48 9.62 -3.54 -3.90
CA PHE A 48 10.01 -4.44 -2.82
C PHE A 48 11.54 -4.61 -2.76
N ASN A 49 12.07 -4.59 -1.55
CA ASN A 49 13.45 -4.97 -1.25
C ASN A 49 13.46 -5.91 -0.03
N PRO A 50 14.21 -7.03 -0.06
CA PRO A 50 14.21 -8.02 1.02
C PRO A 50 14.69 -7.49 2.38
N VAL A 51 15.43 -6.37 2.42
CA VAL A 51 15.86 -5.69 3.64
C VAL A 51 14.73 -4.82 4.20
N GLN A 52 14.10 -3.99 3.36
CA GLN A 52 13.05 -3.06 3.78
C GLN A 52 11.67 -3.72 3.95
N LYS A 53 11.47 -4.87 3.30
CA LYS A 53 10.27 -5.71 3.30
C LYS A 53 8.94 -4.96 3.10
N ARG A 54 8.97 -3.88 2.32
CA ARG A 54 7.78 -3.08 1.99
C ARG A 54 7.83 -2.55 0.57
N ILE A 55 6.66 -2.20 0.07
CA ILE A 55 6.39 -1.51 -1.18
C ILE A 55 5.63 -0.23 -0.83
N ALA A 56 5.83 0.85 -1.59
CA ALA A 56 5.03 2.05 -1.43
C ALA A 56 4.78 2.76 -2.76
N ILE A 57 3.60 3.35 -2.89
CA ILE A 57 3.27 4.28 -3.97
C ILE A 57 3.10 5.68 -3.37
N THR A 58 3.59 6.69 -4.07
CA THR A 58 3.35 8.11 -3.79
C THR A 58 2.59 8.71 -4.97
N TYR A 59 1.50 9.41 -4.71
CA TYR A 59 0.61 9.91 -5.75
C TYR A 59 -0.11 11.19 -5.33
N TYR A 60 -0.58 11.94 -6.33
CA TYR A 60 -1.61 12.95 -6.17
C TYR A 60 -2.99 12.32 -6.38
N ASP A 61 -3.98 12.70 -5.59
CA ASP A 61 -5.38 12.39 -5.90
C ASP A 61 -6.02 13.46 -6.80
N SER A 62 -7.31 13.28 -7.11
CA SER A 62 -8.09 14.22 -7.93
C SER A 62 -8.26 15.61 -7.30
N ASN A 63 -8.07 15.75 -5.99
CA ASN A 63 -8.14 17.04 -5.28
C ASN A 63 -6.78 17.76 -5.29
N GLY A 64 -5.73 17.10 -5.77
CA GLY A 64 -4.36 17.61 -5.74
C GLY A 64 -3.64 17.35 -4.41
N ASP A 65 -4.22 16.52 -3.53
CA ASP A 65 -3.59 16.16 -2.26
C ASP A 65 -2.50 15.10 -2.46
N TRP A 66 -1.41 15.23 -1.72
CA TRP A 66 -0.31 14.25 -1.71
C TRP A 66 -0.61 13.09 -0.78
N HIS A 67 -0.47 11.88 -1.30
CA HIS A 67 -0.66 10.66 -0.53
C HIS A 67 0.50 9.69 -0.72
N ARG A 68 0.74 8.88 0.32
CA ARG A 68 1.59 7.69 0.24
C ARG A 68 0.85 6.50 0.86
N SER A 69 0.71 5.43 0.08
CA SER A 69 0.21 4.14 0.57
C SER A 69 1.36 3.15 0.57
N SER A 70 1.49 2.37 1.65
CA SER A 70 2.54 1.36 1.79
C SER A 70 1.97 0.04 2.32
N LYS A 71 2.52 -1.06 1.83
CA LYS A 71 2.24 -2.43 2.31
C LYS A 71 3.55 -3.19 2.49
N GLY A 72 3.59 -4.15 3.40
CA GLY A 72 4.81 -4.89 3.70
C GLY A 72 4.67 -5.76 4.94
N ALA A 73 5.80 -6.29 5.39
CA ALA A 73 5.88 -7.05 6.62
C ALA A 73 5.42 -6.20 7.82
N PRO A 74 4.55 -6.72 8.72
CA PRO A 74 3.98 -5.94 9.82
C PRO A 74 5.03 -5.22 10.68
N GLU A 75 6.16 -5.89 10.95
CA GLU A 75 7.30 -5.33 11.70
C GLU A 75 7.77 -4.01 11.07
N GLN A 76 7.87 -3.95 9.74
CA GLN A 76 8.40 -2.80 9.02
C GLN A 76 7.36 -1.69 8.85
N ILE A 77 6.08 -2.04 8.73
CA ILE A 77 5.00 -1.05 8.63
C ILE A 77 4.80 -0.35 9.97
N ILE A 78 4.89 -1.08 11.08
CA ILE A 78 4.78 -0.51 12.43
C ILE A 78 5.84 0.53 12.72
N GLU A 79 7.10 0.33 12.28
CA GLU A 79 8.16 1.34 12.45
C GLU A 79 7.89 2.64 11.67
N LEU A 80 6.99 2.63 10.67
CA LEU A 80 6.55 3.86 9.98
C LEU A 80 5.46 4.60 10.74
N CYS A 81 4.81 3.93 11.69
CA CYS A 81 3.74 4.47 12.48
C CYS A 81 4.29 5.00 13.81
N ASP A 82 3.86 6.19 14.22
CA ASP A 82 4.15 6.71 15.55
C ASP A 82 3.23 6.03 16.58
N LEU A 83 3.42 4.72 16.77
CA LEU A 83 2.65 3.95 17.74
C LEU A 83 3.18 4.22 19.15
N GLY A 84 2.27 4.48 20.08
CA GLY A 84 2.61 4.50 21.50
C GLY A 84 3.24 3.18 21.94
N ALA A 85 4.21 3.26 22.86
CA ALA A 85 5.07 2.12 23.23
C ALA A 85 4.30 0.83 23.58
N ALA A 86 3.11 0.93 24.19
CA ALA A 86 2.27 -0.23 24.52
C ALA A 86 1.71 -0.98 23.29
N LEU A 87 1.35 -0.26 22.21
CA LEU A 87 0.80 -0.85 20.99
C LEU A 87 1.85 -1.59 20.18
N ARG A 88 3.12 -1.17 20.26
CA ARG A 88 4.23 -1.82 19.57
C ARG A 88 4.44 -3.26 20.03
N TRP A 89 4.17 -3.57 21.31
CA TRP A 89 4.34 -4.90 21.89
C TRP A 89 3.20 -5.87 21.60
N LEU A 90 2.03 -5.39 21.16
CA LEU A 90 0.85 -6.24 20.94
C LEU A 90 0.85 -6.97 19.58
N VAL A 91 1.84 -6.68 18.72
CA VAL A 91 1.89 -7.22 17.35
C VAL A 91 2.88 -8.38 17.22
N PHE A 92 3.42 -8.89 18.34
CA PHE A 92 4.29 -10.06 18.42
C PHE A 92 3.91 -10.99 19.58
#